data_AF-A0A6V8PIN6-F1
#
_entry.id   AF-A0A6V8PIN6-F1
#
_cell.length_a   1.000
_cell.length_b   1.000
_cell.length_c   1.000
_cell.angle_alpha   90.00
_cell.angle_beta   90.00
_cell.angle_gamma   90.00
#
_symmetry.space_group_name_H-M   'P 1'
#
loop_
_entity.id
_entity.type
_entity.pdbx_description
1 polymer ?
#
loop_
_entity_poly.entity_id
_entity_poly.type
_entity_poly.pdbx_seq_one_letter_code
_entity_poly.pdbx_strand_id
1 'polypeptide(L)' 'MTAKHIADAQHIAIASVERVDVLVSWNFQQIVNLDRIHAFNSVNLKVGYLILEIRSPREVIHEEEI' A
#
# COMPACT_ATOMS: atom_id res chain seq x y z
N MET A 1 -1.28 -2.13 -19.94
CA MET A 1 -0.82 -1.61 -18.64
C MET A 1 0.26 -0.58 -18.91
N THR A 2 0.26 0.57 -18.25
CA THR A 2 1.34 1.57 -18.38
C THR A 2 2.49 1.18 -17.45
N ALA A 3 3.72 1.65 -17.73
CA ALA A 3 4.89 1.37 -16.89
C ALA A 3 4.69 1.77 -15.42
N LYS A 4 3.93 2.85 -15.17
CA LYS A 4 3.56 3.32 -13.83
C LYS A 4 2.75 2.27 -13.04
N HIS A 5 1.79 1.61 -13.69
CA HIS A 5 0.99 0.58 -13.02
C HIS A 5 1.81 -0.65 -12.62
N ILE A 6 2.89 -0.96 -13.36
CA ILE A 6 3.79 -2.06 -13.02
C ILE A 6 4.63 -1.69 -11.80
N ALA A 7 5.19 -0.48 -11.76
CA ALA A 7 5.98 -0.01 -10.62
C ALA A 7 5.16 0.03 -9.33
N ASP A 8 3.92 0.55 -9.38
CA ASP A 8 3.01 0.56 -8.23
C ASP A 8 2.71 -0.88 -7.73
N ALA A 9 2.45 -1.81 -8.65
CA ALA A 9 2.19 -3.21 -8.31
C ALA A 9 3.41 -3.92 -7.72
N GLN A 10 4.61 -3.67 -8.26
CA GLN A 10 5.87 -4.21 -7.72
C GLN A 10 6.14 -3.69 -6.31
N HIS A 11 5.92 -2.40 -6.06
CA HIS A 11 6.11 -1.82 -4.74
C HIS A 11 5.21 -2.49 -3.69
N ILE A 12 3.92 -2.69 -4.00
CA ILE A 12 2.97 -3.40 -3.12
C ILE A 12 3.41 -4.85 -2.92
N ALA A 13 3.79 -5.55 -3.99
CA ALA A 13 4.21 -6.95 -3.90
C ALA A 13 5.44 -7.12 -3.00
N ILE A 14 6.44 -6.24 -3.12
CA ILE A 14 7.62 -6.25 -2.27
C ILE A 14 7.22 -6.05 -0.81
N ALA A 15 6.41 -5.04 -0.49
CA ALA A 15 5.97 -4.80 0.88
C ALA A 15 5.17 -5.97 1.48
N SER A 16 4.32 -6.62 0.69
CA SER A 16 3.59 -7.82 1.11
C SER A 16 4.51 -9.00 1.42
N VAL A 17 5.50 -9.27 0.55
CA VAL A 17 6.43 -10.40 0.69
C VAL A 17 7.37 -10.18 1.87
N GLU A 18 7.90 -8.97 2.01
CA GLU A 18 8.79 -8.58 3.11
C GLU A 18 8.04 -8.35 4.44
N ARG A 19 6.71 -8.53 4.45
CA ARG A 19 5.85 -8.37 5.64
C ARG A 19 6.03 -7.01 6.31
N VAL A 20 6.10 -5.96 5.50
CA VAL A 20 6.14 -4.59 5.99
C VAL A 20 4.85 -4.28 6.74
N ASP A 21 4.96 -3.65 7.90
CA ASP A 21 3.79 -3.29 8.71
C ASP A 21 2.91 -2.25 8.01
N VAL A 22 3.52 -1.16 7.50
CA VAL A 22 2.82 -0.05 6.83
C VAL A 22 3.55 0.40 5.56
N LEU A 23 2.86 0.39 4.42
CA LEU A 23 3.29 1.03 3.18
C LEU A 23 2.71 2.45 3.09
N VAL A 24 3.59 3.44 3.00
CA VAL A 24 3.21 4.86 2.92
C VAL A 24 3.37 5.37 1.48
N SER A 25 2.37 6.05 0.93
CA SER A 25 2.43 6.56 -0.45
C SER A 25 1.66 7.87 -0.67
N TRP A 26 2.16 8.71 -1.57
CA TRP A 26 1.44 9.91 -2.07
C TRP A 26 0.57 9.62 -3.32
N ASN A 27 0.55 8.39 -3.82
CA ASN A 27 -0.23 8.03 -5.02
C ASN A 27 -1.69 7.71 -4.66
N PHE A 28 -2.49 8.74 -4.40
CA PHE A 28 -3.90 8.62 -4.00
C PHE A 28 -4.81 7.97 -5.05
N GLN A 29 -4.48 8.10 -6.33
CA GLN A 29 -5.32 7.57 -7.40
C GLN A 29 -5.26 6.03 -7.47
N GLN A 30 -4.11 5.43 -7.14
CA GLN A 30 -3.85 4.02 -7.36
C GLN A 30 -3.51 3.25 -6.07
N ILE A 31 -2.57 3.74 -5.26
CA ILE A 31 -2.05 3.00 -4.10
C ILE A 31 -2.93 3.24 -2.87
N VAL A 32 -3.23 4.50 -2.55
CA VAL A 32 -3.98 4.87 -1.33
C VAL A 32 -5.50 4.85 -1.52
N ASN A 33 -5.98 4.38 -2.67
CA ASN A 33 -7.42 4.27 -2.93
C ASN A 33 -8.00 3.08 -2.15
N LEU A 34 -9.03 3.31 -1.33
CA LEU A 34 -9.59 2.29 -0.42
C LEU A 34 -10.04 1.00 -1.12
N ASP A 35 -10.77 1.10 -2.23
CA ASP A 35 -11.24 -0.07 -2.97
C ASP A 35 -10.07 -0.90 -3.52
N ARG A 36 -9.00 -0.23 -3.95
CA ARG A 36 -7.76 -0.88 -4.41
C ARG A 36 -7.00 -1.52 -3.26
N ILE A 37 -6.88 -0.85 -2.11
CA ILE A 37 -6.28 -1.43 -0.90
C ILE A 37 -7.00 -2.73 -0.52
N HIS A 38 -8.34 -2.74 -0.52
CA HIS A 38 -9.11 -3.96 -0.29
C HIS A 38 -8.83 -5.04 -1.34
N ALA A 39 -8.73 -4.67 -2.62
CA ALA A 39 -8.40 -5.62 -3.68
C ALA A 39 -7.00 -6.24 -3.50
N PHE A 40 -5.99 -5.43 -3.16
CA PHE A 40 -4.63 -5.91 -2.89
C PHE A 40 -4.61 -6.88 -1.71
N ASN A 41 -5.24 -6.50 -0.60
CA ASN A 41 -5.27 -7.33 0.60
C ASN A 41 -6.10 -8.62 0.41
N SER A 42 -7.16 -8.58 -0.40
CA SER A 42 -7.89 -9.79 -0.79
C SER A 42 -6.99 -10.80 -1.51
N VAL A 43 -6.12 -10.32 -2.42
CA VAL A 43 -5.13 -11.18 -3.09
C VAL A 43 -4.07 -11.68 -2.11
N ASN A 44 -3.52 -10.81 -1.26
CA ASN A 44 -2.55 -11.20 -0.23
C ASN A 44 -3.09 -12.35 0.62
N LEU A 45 -4.29 -12.18 1.20
CA LEU A 45 -4.93 -13.18 2.05
C LEU A 45 -5.18 -14.50 1.31
N LYS A 46 -5.62 -14.43 0.05
CA LYS A 46 -5.84 -15.62 -0.78
C LYS A 46 -4.56 -16.44 -1.00
N VAL A 47 -3.40 -15.80 -1.03
CA VAL A 47 -2.09 -16.43 -1.27
C VAL A 47 -1.31 -16.66 0.04
N GLY A 48 -1.90 -16.34 1.20
CA GLY A 48 -1.30 -16.58 2.52
C GLY A 48 -0.36 -15.48 3.01
N TYR A 49 -0.36 -14.31 2.37
CA TYR A 49 0.29 -13.11 2.88
C TYR A 49 -0.61 -12.38 3.89
N LEU A 50 0.02 -11.58 4.74
CA LEU A 50 -0.66 -10.76 5.73
C LEU A 50 -1.37 -9.57 5.07
N ILE A 51 -2.29 -8.95 5.83
CA ILE A 51 -2.86 -7.66 5.48
C ILE A 51 -1.72 -6.63 5.53
N LEU A 52 -1.51 -5.93 4.42
CA LEU A 52 -0.61 -4.80 4.32
C LEU A 52 -1.40 -3.53 4.63
N GLU A 53 -1.00 -2.81 5.68
CA GLU A 53 -1.57 -1.50 5.96
C GLU A 53 -1.02 -0.50 4.95
N ILE A 54 -1.91 0.27 4.32
CA ILE A 54 -1.54 1.28 3.32
C ILE A 54 -2.11 2.61 3.78
N ARG A 55 -1.24 3.62 3.89
CA ARG A 55 -1.58 4.96 4.41
C ARG A 55 -0.99 6.06 3.54
N SER A 56 -1.61 7.23 3.56
CA SER A 56 -0.98 8.46 3.09
C SER A 56 -0.03 9.03 4.15
N PRO A 57 1.00 9.79 3.76
CA PRO A 57 1.88 10.49 4.71
C PRO A 57 1.14 11.36 5.72
N ARG A 58 0.00 11.93 5.33
CA ARG A 58 -0.85 12.74 6.22
C ARG A 58 -1.49 11.95 7.35
N GLU A 59 -1.67 10.65 7.19
CA GLU A 59 -2.26 9.78 8.22
C GLU A 59 -1.22 9.26 9.22
N VAL A 60 0.08 9.33 8.87
CA VAL A 60 1.17 8.82 9.71
C VAL A 60 1.99 9.93 10.37
N ILE A 61 2.10 11.10 9.76
CA ILE A 61 2.80 12.24 10.34
C ILE A 61 1.86 12.92 11.35
N HIS A 62 2.28 12.95 12.61
CA HIS A 62 1.67 13.78 13.64
C HIS A 62 2.52 15.06 13.72
N GLU A 63 1.92 16.23 13.51
CA GLU A 63 2.62 17.49 13.81
C GLU A 63 2.83 17.52 15.33
N GLU A 64 4.06 17.27 15.78
CA GLU A 64 4.49 17.82 17.07
C GLU A 64 4.59 19.34 16.83
N GLU A 65 3.65 20.11 17.38
CA GLU A 65 3.85 21.55 17.55
C GLU A 65 5.13 21.73 18.39
N ILE A 66 6.22 22.11 17.73
CA ILE A 66 7.46 22.59 18.37
C ILE A 66 7.34 24.09 18.62
#